data_AF-A0A3C2C575-F1
#
_entry.id   AF-A0A3C2C575-F1
#
_cell.length_a   1.000
_cell.length_b   1.000
_cell.length_c   1.000
_cell.angle_alpha   90.00
_cell.angle_beta   90.00
_cell.angle_gamma   90.00
#
_symmetry.space_group_name_H-M   'P 1'
#
loop_
_entity.id
_entity.type
_entity.pdbx_description
1 polymer ?
#
loop_
_entity_poly.entity_id
_entity_poly.type
_entity_poly.pdbx_seq_one_letter_code
_entity_poly.pdbx_strand_id
1 'polypeptide(L)'
;MRFKVLEIKRILNKKVKTRMLKKKKLYFWLSLVLISSLVLLPLTAQAGWEQFHTDAAHVGATGDTSYPGVPSLIWMQGPWTVSGKTYEAVPSSSVTVGVYGSKTRVFVSCRLNTDKNEGLLMCLDASDGSQLWHAPVKGNNGSNDSWTSPTYHDGRVFIAGSKIYCYHADGENYSDNQKLIWDYDTTDGTVDNNPTKAWNGAVNGCPAISNNVVVVGDYTKPGEYHFIRESDGHPLGYSIPTDPDNNGYYCQGTPALAGGKAYLTAWTRNAAPYYRGHVWCVNLPSTGGNQGELTTLWSVYKDQNNNNLKSTCGSAVYYSDKLYVTTYNFDGVGDLYSLNPVNGNINWRSEVQRTDCTPSVETVNGNVYVYVCGGCRNYSNLQSHCYKDNGGSAELVWQTSTADEIGSYTCSPAVTTSDGKVFIGKSASGGLYFDYKGIFALNRSNGNKIWSFNHGGAAPAAYNGTIFTIAEGRVYAFGTSPNSKYDITDNDFSVGEKTYVTIEGTGDEANVRLSGSSGSQLDQSQTTSGGYTYQPGEVLDQSQTNYIGALNTDDNAQICWKNTGNPKFK
;
A
#
# COMPACT_ATOMS: atom_id res chain seq x y z
N MET A 1 46.39 13.68 -78.46
CA MET A 1 45.79 14.42 -77.31
C MET A 1 44.36 13.98 -76.95
N ARG A 2 43.45 13.70 -77.91
CA ARG A 2 42.04 13.32 -77.60
C ARG A 2 41.85 12.01 -76.81
N PHE A 3 42.74 11.02 -76.95
CA PHE A 3 42.65 9.75 -76.21
C PHE A 3 42.92 9.90 -74.70
N LYS A 4 43.93 10.70 -74.30
CA LYS A 4 44.24 10.91 -72.87
C LYS A 4 43.13 11.62 -72.09
N VAL A 5 42.34 12.48 -72.74
CA VAL A 5 41.23 13.21 -72.09
C VAL A 5 40.03 12.30 -71.80
N LEU A 6 39.73 11.34 -72.68
CA LEU A 6 38.65 10.36 -72.48
C LEU A 6 38.95 9.40 -71.34
N GLU A 7 40.21 8.97 -71.20
CA GLU A 7 40.64 8.05 -70.15
C GLU A 7 40.64 8.71 -68.77
N ILE A 8 41.07 9.97 -68.67
CA ILE A 8 40.97 10.77 -67.44
C ILE A 8 39.50 10.97 -67.02
N LYS A 9 38.59 11.30 -67.97
CA LYS A 9 37.15 11.42 -67.67
C LYS A 9 36.54 10.10 -67.17
N ARG A 10 36.96 8.96 -67.74
CA ARG A 10 36.48 7.63 -67.33
C ARG A 10 36.96 7.25 -65.92
N ILE A 11 38.22 7.56 -65.59
CA ILE A 11 38.78 7.34 -64.25
C ILE A 11 38.12 8.24 -63.19
N LEU A 12 37.90 9.52 -63.52
CA LEU A 12 37.20 10.46 -62.62
C LEU A 12 35.75 10.02 -62.36
N ASN A 13 35.00 9.63 -63.40
CA ASN A 13 33.62 9.14 -63.22
C ASN A 13 33.55 7.85 -62.38
N LYS A 14 34.54 6.95 -62.52
CA LYS A 14 34.62 5.73 -61.72
C LYS A 14 34.90 6.07 -60.25
N LYS A 15 35.87 6.96 -59.97
CA LYS A 15 36.18 7.41 -58.60
C LYS A 15 35.01 8.13 -57.93
N VAL A 16 34.27 8.98 -58.66
CA VAL A 16 33.09 9.69 -58.14
C VAL A 16 31.96 8.71 -57.82
N LYS A 17 31.67 7.73 -58.70
CA LYS A 17 30.66 6.69 -58.42
C LYS A 17 31.02 5.85 -57.19
N THR A 18 32.29 5.43 -57.05
CA THR A 18 32.72 4.64 -55.87
C THR A 18 32.60 5.45 -54.57
N ARG A 19 32.91 6.76 -54.61
CA ARG A 19 32.80 7.65 -53.44
C ARG A 19 31.33 7.89 -53.05
N MET A 20 30.43 8.02 -54.03
CA MET A 20 28.98 8.13 -53.78
C MET A 20 28.38 6.83 -53.25
N LEU A 21 28.83 5.66 -53.73
CA LEU A 21 28.35 4.37 -53.23
C LEU A 21 28.75 4.13 -51.77
N LYS A 22 29.99 4.51 -51.40
CA LYS A 22 30.46 4.45 -50.00
C LYS A 22 29.66 5.38 -49.09
N LYS A 23 29.34 6.61 -49.55
CA LYS A 23 28.48 7.52 -48.79
C LYS A 23 27.06 6.96 -48.63
N LYS A 24 26.45 6.41 -49.68
CA LYS A 24 25.11 5.80 -49.58
C LYS A 24 25.07 4.61 -48.62
N LYS A 25 26.09 3.74 -48.62
CA LYS A 25 26.21 2.66 -47.63
C LYS A 25 26.40 3.20 -46.20
N LEU A 26 27.20 4.24 -46.03
CA LEU A 26 27.40 4.88 -44.71
C LEU A 26 26.10 5.52 -44.20
N TYR A 27 25.35 6.23 -45.06
CA TYR A 27 24.04 6.78 -44.69
C TYR A 27 23.02 5.68 -44.40
N PHE A 28 23.04 4.57 -45.15
CA PHE A 28 22.17 3.41 -44.89
C PHE A 28 22.48 2.75 -43.53
N TRP A 29 23.76 2.56 -43.21
CA TRP A 29 24.18 2.04 -41.90
C TRP A 29 23.89 3.02 -40.75
N LEU A 30 24.11 4.32 -40.95
CA LEU A 30 23.74 5.35 -39.97
C LEU A 30 22.23 5.40 -39.74
N SER A 31 21.41 5.29 -40.79
CA SER A 31 19.96 5.20 -40.65
C SER A 31 19.52 3.91 -39.96
N LEU A 32 20.22 2.79 -40.17
CA LEU A 32 19.90 1.53 -39.49
C LEU A 32 20.25 1.59 -37.99
N VAL A 33 21.36 2.25 -37.63
CA VAL A 33 21.76 2.50 -36.23
C VAL A 33 20.84 3.53 -35.56
N LEU A 34 20.41 4.57 -36.27
CA LEU A 34 19.42 5.54 -35.78
C LEU A 34 18.04 4.90 -35.60
N ILE A 35 17.61 4.02 -36.50
CA ILE A 35 16.34 3.31 -36.38
C ILE A 35 16.41 2.22 -35.29
N SER A 36 17.56 1.55 -35.08
CA SER A 36 17.73 0.62 -33.96
C SER A 36 17.85 1.30 -32.59
N SER A 37 18.24 2.58 -32.56
CA SER A 37 18.27 3.39 -31.32
C SER A 37 16.95 4.13 -31.05
N LEU A 38 16.00 4.13 -32.00
CA LEU A 38 14.66 4.71 -31.86
C LEU A 38 13.57 3.68 -31.48
N VAL A 39 13.89 2.39 -31.34
CA VAL A 39 12.92 1.31 -31.00
C VAL A 39 13.11 0.74 -29.58
N LEU A 40 13.96 1.37 -28.76
CA LEU A 40 13.91 1.19 -27.31
C LEU A 40 13.56 2.54 -26.68
N LEU A 41 12.37 3.05 -27.00
CA LEU A 41 11.66 3.79 -25.95
C LEU A 41 11.51 2.80 -24.80
N PRO A 42 11.92 3.12 -23.56
CA PRO A 42 11.52 2.29 -22.45
C PRO A 42 9.99 2.15 -22.57
N LEU A 43 9.49 0.92 -22.54
CA LEU A 43 8.11 0.70 -22.11
C LEU A 43 7.93 1.66 -20.93
N THR A 44 6.96 2.56 -21.02
CA THR A 44 6.59 3.47 -19.93
C THR A 44 6.78 2.71 -18.63
N ALA A 45 7.69 3.19 -17.76
CA ALA A 45 8.03 2.51 -16.52
C ALA A 45 6.72 2.12 -15.87
N GLN A 46 6.42 0.82 -15.89
CA GLN A 46 5.18 0.30 -15.36
C GLN A 46 5.22 0.67 -13.88
N ALA A 47 4.18 1.35 -13.38
CA ALA A 47 4.16 1.81 -11.99
C ALA A 47 4.48 0.61 -11.08
N GLY A 48 5.69 0.62 -10.51
CA GLY A 48 6.16 -0.39 -9.59
C GLY A 48 5.56 -0.14 -8.21
N TRP A 49 5.33 -1.21 -7.48
CA TRP A 49 4.98 -1.15 -6.06
C TRP A 49 5.97 -2.02 -5.33
N GLU A 50 7.25 -1.73 -5.60
CA GLU A 50 8.41 -2.56 -5.31
C GLU A 50 8.85 -2.47 -3.85
N GLN A 51 8.27 -1.55 -3.09
CA GLN A 51 8.41 -1.45 -1.64
C GLN A 51 7.03 -1.22 -1.02
N PHE A 52 6.92 -1.42 0.30
CA PHE A 52 5.69 -1.12 1.03
C PHE A 52 5.26 0.32 0.74
N HIS A 53 3.99 0.55 0.40
CA HIS A 53 3.49 1.88 0.04
C HIS A 53 4.29 2.53 -1.12
N THR A 54 4.33 1.84 -2.27
CA THR A 54 4.89 2.23 -3.58
C THR A 54 6.42 2.18 -3.72
N ASP A 55 7.16 2.92 -2.91
CA ASP A 55 8.59 3.19 -3.11
C ASP A 55 9.34 3.35 -1.78
N ALA A 56 10.65 3.69 -1.84
CA ALA A 56 11.47 3.92 -0.66
C ALA A 56 11.03 5.12 0.20
N ALA A 57 10.13 5.96 -0.31
CA ALA A 57 9.53 7.09 0.41
C ALA A 57 8.20 6.70 1.09
N HIS A 58 7.71 5.48 0.79
CA HIS A 58 6.52 4.87 1.38
C HIS A 58 5.29 5.80 1.28
N VAL A 59 5.17 6.51 0.16
CA VAL A 59 4.12 7.52 -0.08
C VAL A 59 2.73 6.89 -0.11
N GLY A 60 2.62 5.65 -0.57
CA GLY A 60 1.35 4.90 -0.60
C GLY A 60 0.36 5.42 -1.64
N ALA A 61 0.80 6.31 -2.54
CA ALA A 61 -0.03 6.89 -3.58
C ALA A 61 0.77 7.08 -4.88
N THR A 62 0.12 6.87 -6.03
CA THR A 62 0.70 7.29 -7.32
C THR A 62 0.40 8.76 -7.60
N GLY A 63 1.42 9.49 -8.08
CA GLY A 63 1.39 10.96 -8.12
C GLY A 63 0.61 11.59 -9.27
N ASP A 64 0.09 10.80 -10.23
CA ASP A 64 -0.32 11.32 -11.54
C ASP A 64 -1.83 11.58 -11.67
N THR A 65 -2.63 11.33 -10.64
CA THR A 65 -4.09 11.44 -10.73
C THR A 65 -4.67 12.17 -9.54
N SER A 66 -5.62 13.07 -9.80
CA SER A 66 -6.40 13.72 -8.75
C SER A 66 -7.44 12.75 -8.18
N TYR A 67 -7.58 12.73 -6.86
CA TYR A 67 -8.57 11.94 -6.16
C TYR A 67 -9.81 12.80 -5.87
N PRO A 68 -11.02 12.20 -5.89
CA PRO A 68 -12.24 12.93 -5.63
C PRO A 68 -12.20 13.62 -4.26
N GLY A 69 -12.76 14.83 -4.17
CA GLY A 69 -12.92 15.53 -2.91
C GLY A 69 -13.84 14.77 -1.93
N VAL A 70 -14.84 14.07 -2.48
CA VAL A 70 -15.77 13.20 -1.76
C VAL A 70 -15.79 11.84 -2.46
N PRO A 71 -14.87 10.92 -2.13
CA PRO A 71 -14.89 9.57 -2.68
C PRO A 71 -16.18 8.83 -2.32
N SER A 72 -16.71 8.03 -3.26
CA SER A 72 -17.77 7.06 -3.01
C SER A 72 -17.20 5.66 -2.94
N LEU A 73 -17.84 4.75 -2.19
CA LEU A 73 -17.52 3.33 -2.26
C LEU A 73 -17.85 2.82 -3.67
N ILE A 74 -16.83 2.31 -4.37
CA ILE A 74 -16.98 1.72 -5.71
C ILE A 74 -17.31 0.23 -5.56
N TRP A 75 -16.53 -0.47 -4.74
CA TRP A 75 -16.74 -1.88 -4.45
C TRP A 75 -16.17 -2.25 -3.08
N MET A 76 -16.67 -3.35 -2.54
CA MET A 76 -16.20 -3.99 -1.32
C MET A 76 -16.17 -5.49 -1.56
N GLN A 77 -15.10 -6.16 -1.14
CA GLN A 77 -14.91 -7.58 -1.39
C GLN A 77 -14.36 -8.31 -0.16
N GLY A 78 -14.74 -9.58 -0.06
CA GLY A 78 -14.41 -10.44 1.06
C GLY A 78 -15.46 -10.43 2.18
N PRO A 79 -15.30 -11.29 3.20
CA PRO A 79 -14.35 -12.41 3.21
C PRO A 79 -14.66 -13.43 2.11
N TRP A 80 -13.67 -14.23 1.72
CA TRP A 80 -13.77 -15.16 0.59
C TRP A 80 -13.91 -16.61 1.05
N THR A 81 -14.76 -17.39 0.39
CA THR A 81 -14.85 -18.83 0.61
C THR A 81 -14.06 -19.60 -0.45
N VAL A 82 -13.00 -20.29 -0.04
CA VAL A 82 -12.16 -21.11 -0.91
C VAL A 82 -12.18 -22.54 -0.38
N SER A 83 -12.62 -23.49 -1.19
CA SER A 83 -12.69 -24.93 -0.81
C SER A 83 -13.44 -25.18 0.52
N GLY A 84 -14.53 -24.44 0.76
CA GLY A 84 -15.34 -24.56 1.98
C GLY A 84 -14.75 -23.88 3.23
N LYS A 85 -13.66 -23.12 3.08
CA LYS A 85 -12.98 -22.38 4.15
C LYS A 85 -13.10 -20.87 3.95
N THR A 86 -13.25 -20.10 5.02
CA THR A 86 -13.44 -18.63 4.94
C THR A 86 -12.15 -17.87 5.26
N TYR A 87 -11.69 -17.09 4.29
CA TYR A 87 -10.49 -16.28 4.37
C TYR A 87 -10.84 -14.79 4.47
N GLU A 88 -10.14 -14.11 5.36
CA GLU A 88 -10.32 -12.69 5.67
C GLU A 88 -9.04 -11.93 5.29
N ALA A 89 -9.20 -10.73 4.73
CA ALA A 89 -8.07 -9.82 4.53
C ALA A 89 -7.44 -9.45 5.89
N VAL A 90 -6.11 -9.42 5.94
CA VAL A 90 -5.38 -9.15 7.20
C VAL A 90 -5.48 -7.66 7.56
N PRO A 91 -6.16 -7.26 8.65
CA PRO A 91 -6.57 -5.86 8.83
C PRO A 91 -5.49 -4.87 9.27
N SER A 92 -4.22 -5.24 9.38
CA SER A 92 -3.12 -4.27 9.54
C SER A 92 -2.09 -4.34 8.43
N SER A 93 -2.32 -5.19 7.43
CA SER A 93 -1.58 -5.12 6.18
C SER A 93 -2.10 -3.96 5.31
N SER A 94 -1.30 -3.58 4.32
CA SER A 94 -1.72 -2.80 3.16
C SER A 94 -2.07 -3.74 2.01
N VAL A 95 -2.92 -3.26 1.11
CA VAL A 95 -3.00 -3.82 -0.24
C VAL A 95 -1.80 -3.37 -1.08
N THR A 96 -1.51 -4.09 -2.15
CA THR A 96 -0.51 -3.68 -3.15
C THR A 96 -1.14 -3.65 -4.53
N VAL A 97 -0.92 -2.56 -5.25
CA VAL A 97 -1.46 -2.38 -6.61
C VAL A 97 -0.37 -2.69 -7.61
N GLY A 98 -0.64 -3.60 -8.55
CA GLY A 98 0.28 -3.93 -9.63
C GLY A 98 -0.39 -3.80 -10.99
N VAL A 99 0.34 -3.24 -11.95
CA VAL A 99 -0.11 -3.15 -13.35
C VAL A 99 0.61 -4.24 -14.12
N TYR A 100 -0.08 -5.10 -14.86
CA TYR A 100 0.54 -6.06 -15.77
C TYR A 100 -0.17 -6.01 -17.11
N GLY A 101 0.59 -5.70 -18.17
CA GLY A 101 0.01 -5.24 -19.44
C GLY A 101 -0.86 -4.00 -19.24
N SER A 102 -2.11 -4.06 -19.70
CA SER A 102 -3.13 -3.00 -19.52
C SER A 102 -4.05 -3.21 -18.30
N LYS A 103 -3.81 -4.26 -17.50
CA LYS A 103 -4.68 -4.65 -16.38
C LYS A 103 -4.09 -4.18 -15.05
N THR A 104 -4.92 -3.59 -14.21
CA THR A 104 -4.55 -3.21 -12.83
C THR A 104 -5.12 -4.23 -11.87
N ARG A 105 -4.29 -4.75 -10.97
CA ARG A 105 -4.64 -5.77 -9.98
C ARG A 105 -4.37 -5.25 -8.58
N VAL A 106 -5.16 -5.73 -7.61
CA VAL A 106 -4.96 -5.49 -6.18
C VAL A 106 -4.59 -6.81 -5.52
N PHE A 107 -3.44 -6.85 -4.86
CA PHE A 107 -2.93 -8.00 -4.14
C PHE A 107 -3.12 -7.82 -2.63
N VAL A 108 -3.61 -8.87 -1.97
CA VAL A 108 -4.08 -8.80 -0.60
C VAL A 108 -3.60 -10.00 0.20
N SER A 109 -2.98 -9.74 1.36
CA SER A 109 -2.67 -10.78 2.34
C SER A 109 -3.94 -11.20 3.06
N CYS A 110 -4.24 -12.49 3.05
CA CYS A 110 -5.43 -13.06 3.69
C CYS A 110 -5.05 -14.19 4.65
N ARG A 111 -5.84 -14.35 5.71
CA ARG A 111 -5.72 -15.44 6.69
C ARG A 111 -6.99 -16.27 6.72
N LEU A 112 -6.89 -17.54 7.11
CA LEU A 112 -8.06 -18.34 7.44
C LEU A 112 -8.62 -17.85 8.78
N ASN A 113 -9.93 -17.62 8.84
CA ASN A 113 -10.57 -17.09 10.05
C ASN A 113 -10.53 -18.06 11.25
N THR A 114 -10.36 -19.37 11.00
CA THR A 114 -10.25 -20.41 12.03
C THR A 114 -8.82 -20.90 12.31
N ASP A 115 -7.85 -20.62 11.44
CA ASP A 115 -6.45 -20.99 11.64
C ASP A 115 -5.49 -19.94 11.07
N LYS A 116 -4.84 -19.21 11.96
CA LYS A 116 -3.91 -18.12 11.64
C LYS A 116 -2.58 -18.60 11.04
N ASN A 117 -2.40 -19.90 10.84
CA ASN A 117 -1.27 -20.50 10.11
C ASN A 117 -1.62 -20.83 8.65
N GLU A 118 -2.89 -20.72 8.27
CA GLU A 118 -3.34 -20.90 6.90
C GLU A 118 -3.72 -19.54 6.30
N GLY A 119 -3.30 -19.28 5.07
CA GLY A 119 -3.41 -17.96 4.46
C GLY A 119 -3.33 -18.04 2.96
N LEU A 120 -3.72 -16.93 2.33
CA LEU A 120 -3.75 -16.78 0.89
C LEU A 120 -3.13 -15.45 0.50
N LEU A 121 -2.44 -15.44 -0.64
CA LEU A 121 -2.32 -14.26 -1.46
C LEU A 121 -3.56 -14.22 -2.36
N MET A 122 -4.39 -13.18 -2.21
CA MET A 122 -5.57 -12.95 -3.04
C MET A 122 -5.24 -11.90 -4.11
N CYS A 123 -5.71 -12.12 -5.33
CA CYS A 123 -5.60 -11.18 -6.44
C CYS A 123 -7.00 -10.77 -6.92
N LEU A 124 -7.25 -9.46 -6.93
CA LEU A 124 -8.51 -8.85 -7.34
C LEU A 124 -8.31 -7.97 -8.57
N ASP A 125 -9.32 -7.86 -9.42
CA ASP A 125 -9.38 -6.81 -10.44
C ASP A 125 -9.60 -5.46 -9.73
N ALA A 126 -8.78 -4.46 -10.04
CA ALA A 126 -8.85 -3.17 -9.35
C ALA A 126 -10.14 -2.38 -9.66
N SER A 127 -10.82 -2.68 -10.76
CA SER A 127 -11.99 -1.93 -11.24
C SER A 127 -13.30 -2.32 -10.54
N ASP A 128 -13.48 -3.60 -10.21
CA ASP A 128 -14.72 -4.13 -9.60
C ASP A 128 -14.46 -5.03 -8.37
N GLY A 129 -13.19 -5.27 -8.05
CA GLY A 129 -12.78 -6.11 -6.93
C GLY A 129 -12.99 -7.61 -7.17
N SER A 130 -13.41 -8.04 -8.35
CA SER A 130 -13.64 -9.46 -8.64
C SER A 130 -12.37 -10.27 -8.41
N GLN A 131 -12.51 -11.44 -7.77
CA GLN A 131 -11.39 -12.34 -7.54
C GLN A 131 -10.91 -12.93 -8.87
N LEU A 132 -9.63 -12.72 -9.20
CA LEU A 132 -9.00 -13.27 -10.39
C LEU A 132 -8.31 -14.60 -10.10
N TRP A 133 -7.55 -14.66 -9.01
CA TRP A 133 -6.87 -15.88 -8.55
C TRP A 133 -6.47 -15.76 -7.07
N HIS A 134 -6.11 -16.88 -6.47
CA HIS A 134 -5.46 -16.93 -5.16
C HIS A 134 -4.34 -17.99 -5.17
N ALA A 135 -3.41 -17.87 -4.22
CA ALA A 135 -2.34 -18.83 -4.00
C ALA A 135 -2.08 -19.03 -2.49
N PRO A 136 -1.69 -20.24 -2.04
CA PRO A 136 -1.50 -20.54 -0.63
C PRO A 136 -0.24 -19.86 -0.07
N VAL A 137 -0.40 -19.10 1.01
CA VAL A 137 0.69 -18.53 1.81
C VAL A 137 0.62 -19.19 3.18
N LYS A 138 1.55 -20.10 3.45
CA LYS A 138 1.59 -20.76 4.76
C LYS A 138 2.14 -19.79 5.78
N GLY A 139 1.54 -19.83 6.96
CA GLY A 139 2.03 -19.15 8.15
C GLY A 139 2.64 -20.14 9.11
N ASN A 140 3.35 -19.61 10.11
CA ASN A 140 3.84 -20.36 11.25
C ASN A 140 3.57 -19.57 12.52
N ASN A 141 3.01 -20.24 13.53
CA ASN A 141 2.65 -19.67 14.83
C ASN A 141 1.88 -18.35 14.77
N GLY A 142 0.95 -18.22 13.82
CA GLY A 142 0.17 -16.99 13.61
C GLY A 142 0.86 -15.95 12.73
N SER A 143 1.91 -16.30 11.97
CA SER A 143 2.52 -15.36 11.02
C SER A 143 1.60 -14.96 9.87
N ASN A 144 0.45 -15.62 9.62
CA ASN A 144 -0.56 -15.07 8.69
C ASN A 144 -1.50 -14.07 9.37
N ASP A 145 -1.42 -13.98 10.70
CA ASP A 145 -1.91 -12.85 11.49
C ASP A 145 -0.90 -11.69 11.53
N SER A 146 0.28 -11.88 10.92
CA SER A 146 1.25 -10.82 10.68
C SER A 146 0.64 -9.80 9.74
N TRP A 147 0.83 -8.53 10.06
CA TRP A 147 0.46 -7.41 9.22
C TRP A 147 1.45 -7.17 8.06
N THR A 148 2.06 -8.23 7.54
CA THR A 148 2.89 -8.19 6.33
C THR A 148 2.00 -7.89 5.11
N SER A 149 2.52 -7.05 4.23
CA SER A 149 1.86 -6.67 2.98
C SER A 149 2.59 -7.31 1.79
N PRO A 150 1.86 -7.70 0.73
CA PRO A 150 2.50 -8.11 -0.53
C PRO A 150 3.21 -6.94 -1.19
N THR A 151 4.09 -7.22 -2.14
CA THR A 151 4.85 -6.21 -2.91
C THR A 151 4.88 -6.64 -4.39
N TYR A 152 4.84 -5.70 -5.33
CA TYR A 152 4.76 -5.98 -6.78
C TYR A 152 5.93 -5.37 -7.53
N HIS A 153 6.60 -6.17 -8.36
CA HIS A 153 7.64 -5.70 -9.27
C HIS A 153 7.73 -6.61 -10.50
N ASP A 154 7.81 -6.00 -11.70
CA ASP A 154 8.05 -6.69 -12.99
C ASP A 154 7.21 -7.96 -13.22
N GLY A 155 5.89 -7.86 -13.04
CA GLY A 155 4.97 -9.00 -13.24
C GLY A 155 5.03 -10.08 -12.17
N ARG A 156 5.70 -9.82 -11.03
CA ARG A 156 5.80 -10.72 -9.89
C ARG A 156 5.20 -10.09 -8.64
N VAL A 157 4.68 -10.94 -7.77
CA VAL A 157 4.17 -10.53 -6.45
C VAL A 157 4.91 -11.32 -5.38
N PHE A 158 5.44 -10.58 -4.40
CA PHE A 158 6.21 -11.11 -3.29
C PHE A 158 5.40 -10.97 -2.01
N ILE A 159 5.40 -12.00 -1.18
CA ILE A 159 4.73 -11.95 0.13
C ILE A 159 5.46 -12.85 1.12
N ALA A 160 5.53 -12.43 2.37
CA ALA A 160 6.14 -13.18 3.45
C ALA A 160 5.08 -13.82 4.36
N GLY A 161 5.29 -15.09 4.68
CA GLY A 161 4.59 -15.89 5.68
C GLY A 161 5.60 -16.71 6.49
N SER A 162 5.42 -18.03 6.57
CA SER A 162 6.45 -18.95 7.08
C SER A 162 7.68 -19.05 6.18
N LYS A 163 7.52 -18.64 4.93
CA LYS A 163 8.53 -18.52 3.88
C LYS A 163 8.33 -17.21 3.15
N ILE A 164 9.25 -16.88 2.28
CA ILE A 164 9.10 -15.77 1.34
C ILE A 164 8.69 -16.37 0.01
N TYR A 165 7.57 -15.92 -0.54
CA TYR A 165 6.99 -16.45 -1.75
C TYR A 165 7.05 -15.43 -2.88
N CYS A 166 7.27 -15.93 -4.10
CA CYS A 166 7.18 -15.17 -5.34
C CYS A 166 6.20 -15.85 -6.30
N TYR A 167 5.15 -15.13 -6.69
CA TYR A 167 4.11 -15.61 -7.61
C TYR A 167 4.07 -14.77 -8.88
N HIS A 168 3.56 -15.37 -9.96
CA HIS A 168 3.14 -14.64 -11.15
C HIS A 168 1.99 -13.68 -10.80
N ALA A 169 2.12 -12.39 -11.17
CA ALA A 169 1.08 -11.40 -10.94
C ALA A 169 -0.20 -11.67 -11.74
N ASP A 170 -0.05 -12.30 -12.91
CA ASP A 170 -1.12 -12.77 -13.78
C ASP A 170 -1.43 -14.26 -13.56
N GLY A 171 -1.35 -14.70 -12.30
CA GLY A 171 -1.58 -16.08 -11.86
C GLY A 171 -2.88 -16.73 -12.36
N GLU A 172 -3.87 -15.96 -12.81
CA GLU A 172 -5.08 -16.49 -13.46
C GLU A 172 -4.78 -17.26 -14.77
N ASN A 173 -3.63 -16.99 -15.40
CA ASN A 173 -3.20 -17.67 -16.63
C ASN A 173 -2.46 -19.00 -16.37
N TYR A 174 -2.29 -19.37 -15.10
CA TYR A 174 -1.48 -20.50 -14.66
C TYR A 174 -2.31 -21.49 -13.84
N SER A 175 -1.99 -22.78 -13.93
CA SER A 175 -2.52 -23.76 -12.98
C SER A 175 -1.95 -23.52 -11.57
N ASP A 176 -2.59 -24.05 -10.53
CA ASP A 176 -2.18 -23.81 -9.14
C ASP A 176 -0.70 -24.10 -8.86
N ASN A 177 -0.16 -25.17 -9.45
CA ASN A 177 1.25 -25.55 -9.28
C ASN A 177 2.23 -24.71 -10.11
N GLN A 178 1.73 -23.88 -11.03
CA GLN A 178 2.55 -23.03 -11.92
C GLN A 178 2.51 -21.56 -11.51
N LYS A 179 1.60 -21.16 -10.61
CA LYS A 179 1.53 -19.78 -10.10
C LYS A 179 2.76 -19.39 -9.30
N LEU A 180 3.31 -20.33 -8.54
CA LEU A 180 4.52 -20.15 -7.75
C LEU A 180 5.75 -20.15 -8.67
N ILE A 181 6.54 -19.09 -8.59
CA ILE A 181 7.83 -18.98 -9.30
C ILE A 181 8.93 -19.60 -8.44
N TRP A 182 9.01 -19.17 -7.19
CA TRP A 182 9.93 -19.71 -6.19
C TRP A 182 9.42 -19.39 -4.78
N ASP A 183 9.88 -20.18 -3.81
CA ASP A 183 9.79 -19.85 -2.38
C ASP A 183 11.17 -19.97 -1.73
N TYR A 184 11.38 -19.21 -0.67
CA TYR A 184 12.61 -19.22 0.11
C TYR A 184 12.27 -19.45 1.59
N ASP A 185 12.88 -20.48 2.16
CA ASP A 185 12.77 -20.79 3.57
C ASP A 185 13.77 -19.96 4.37
N THR A 186 13.28 -19.14 5.29
CA THR A 186 14.13 -18.32 6.17
C THR A 186 14.68 -19.13 7.34
N THR A 187 14.20 -20.35 7.55
CA THR A 187 14.86 -21.32 8.41
C THR A 187 15.93 -21.98 7.55
N ASP A 188 17.20 -21.90 7.96
CA ASP A 188 18.38 -22.49 7.31
C ASP A 188 18.35 -24.05 7.20
N GLY A 189 17.17 -24.67 7.16
CA GLY A 189 16.97 -26.10 7.31
C GLY A 189 16.99 -26.57 8.76
N THR A 190 17.34 -25.71 9.73
CA THR A 190 17.10 -26.00 11.14
C THR A 190 15.65 -25.67 11.49
N VAL A 191 14.77 -26.65 11.27
CA VAL A 191 13.57 -26.77 12.10
C VAL A 191 14.08 -27.13 13.49
N ASP A 192 14.65 -26.15 14.18
CA ASP A 192 14.97 -26.32 15.58
C ASP A 192 13.61 -26.44 16.26
N ASN A 193 13.25 -27.67 16.66
CA ASN A 193 12.09 -27.97 17.49
C ASN A 193 12.18 -27.29 18.88
N ASN A 194 13.14 -26.39 19.07
CA ASN A 194 13.23 -25.48 20.18
C ASN A 194 11.98 -24.58 20.24
N PRO A 195 11.13 -24.77 21.25
CA PRO A 195 9.90 -24.01 21.44
C PRO A 195 10.16 -22.52 21.74
N THR A 196 11.43 -22.08 21.81
CA THR A 196 11.80 -20.66 21.93
C THR A 196 11.96 -19.95 20.57
N LYS A 197 12.15 -20.67 19.45
CA LYS A 197 12.05 -20.13 18.08
C LYS A 197 10.63 -20.25 17.51
N ALA A 198 9.63 -20.03 18.36
CA ALA A 198 8.22 -20.17 18.00
C ALA A 198 7.68 -19.04 17.09
N TRP A 199 8.51 -18.20 16.48
CA TRP A 199 8.07 -17.18 15.51
C TRP A 199 9.07 -17.10 14.37
N ASN A 200 9.09 -18.14 13.52
CA ASN A 200 9.90 -18.17 12.31
C ASN A 200 9.05 -17.63 11.14
N GLY A 201 9.27 -16.37 10.78
CA GLY A 201 8.58 -15.70 9.68
C GLY A 201 8.63 -14.18 9.81
N ALA A 202 8.26 -13.47 8.76
CA ALA A 202 8.18 -12.01 8.79
C ALA A 202 7.00 -11.55 9.66
N VAL A 203 7.25 -10.63 10.59
CA VAL A 203 6.22 -9.88 11.30
C VAL A 203 6.32 -8.44 10.90
N ASN A 204 5.24 -7.80 10.44
CA ASN A 204 5.20 -6.43 9.89
C ASN A 204 6.01 -6.23 8.58
N GLY A 205 7.26 -6.69 8.57
CA GLY A 205 8.24 -6.45 7.52
C GLY A 205 7.78 -6.97 6.16
N CYS A 206 7.47 -6.04 5.27
CA CYS A 206 7.09 -6.35 3.91
C CYS A 206 8.35 -6.61 3.06
N PRO A 207 8.27 -7.46 2.01
CA PRO A 207 9.35 -7.54 1.04
C PRO A 207 9.60 -6.18 0.38
N ALA A 208 10.87 -5.81 0.23
CA ALA A 208 11.31 -4.66 -0.53
C ALA A 208 12.21 -5.13 -1.68
N ILE A 209 12.02 -4.60 -2.88
CA ILE A 209 12.70 -5.02 -4.09
C ILE A 209 13.46 -3.83 -4.70
N SER A 210 14.73 -4.06 -5.01
CA SER A 210 15.56 -3.13 -5.77
C SER A 210 16.75 -3.88 -6.34
N ASN A 211 17.20 -3.51 -7.54
CA ASN A 211 18.38 -4.10 -8.18
C ASN A 211 18.34 -5.64 -8.24
N ASN A 212 17.19 -6.25 -8.57
CA ASN A 212 17.02 -7.71 -8.64
C ASN A 212 17.29 -8.43 -7.29
N VAL A 213 17.12 -7.72 -6.17
CA VAL A 213 17.24 -8.25 -4.81
C VAL A 213 15.94 -7.99 -4.06
N VAL A 214 15.38 -9.04 -3.46
CA VAL A 214 14.31 -9.01 -2.48
C VAL A 214 14.94 -8.99 -1.09
N VAL A 215 14.56 -8.03 -0.26
CA VAL A 215 15.00 -7.90 1.13
C VAL A 215 13.79 -7.95 2.05
N VAL A 216 13.87 -8.76 3.10
CA VAL A 216 12.78 -8.89 4.09
C VAL A 216 13.32 -9.40 5.41
N GLY A 217 12.77 -8.87 6.51
CA GLY A 217 13.15 -9.24 7.87
C GLY A 217 12.36 -10.42 8.42
N ASP A 218 12.91 -11.10 9.41
CA ASP A 218 12.21 -12.07 10.22
C ASP A 218 12.05 -11.64 11.69
N TYR A 219 11.03 -12.19 12.34
CA TYR A 219 10.72 -11.96 13.74
C TYR A 219 11.34 -13.03 14.67
N THR A 220 12.52 -13.54 14.30
CA THR A 220 13.28 -14.45 15.17
C THR A 220 14.17 -13.65 16.14
N LYS A 221 14.82 -14.34 17.09
CA LYS A 221 15.79 -13.73 18.00
C LYS A 221 17.03 -14.64 18.11
N PRO A 222 18.20 -14.23 17.57
CA PRO A 222 18.43 -12.99 16.83
C PRO A 222 17.69 -13.01 15.48
N GLY A 223 17.05 -11.90 15.15
CA GLY A 223 16.34 -11.70 13.90
C GLY A 223 17.27 -11.27 12.78
N GLU A 224 16.91 -11.61 11.55
CA GLU A 224 17.75 -11.42 10.38
C GLU A 224 16.97 -10.71 9.26
N TYR A 225 17.70 -9.97 8.41
CA TYR A 225 17.19 -9.56 7.10
C TYR A 225 17.81 -10.43 6.02
N HIS A 226 16.96 -11.09 5.24
CA HIS A 226 17.35 -12.00 4.16
C HIS A 226 17.46 -11.24 2.85
N PHE A 227 18.51 -11.50 2.07
CA PHE A 227 18.75 -10.93 0.75
C PHE A 227 18.66 -12.04 -0.27
N ILE A 228 17.70 -11.94 -1.18
CA ILE A 228 17.31 -13.03 -2.07
C ILE A 228 17.28 -12.50 -3.50
N ARG A 229 17.80 -13.26 -4.45
CA ARG A 229 17.75 -12.89 -5.86
C ARG A 229 16.31 -12.96 -6.36
N GLU A 230 15.82 -11.85 -6.90
CA GLU A 230 14.43 -11.68 -7.31
C GLU A 230 14.00 -12.69 -8.39
N SER A 231 14.89 -13.01 -9.33
CA SER A 231 14.57 -13.84 -10.49
C SER A 231 14.25 -15.31 -10.17
N ASP A 232 14.86 -15.88 -9.13
CA ASP A 232 14.84 -17.33 -8.89
C ASP A 232 14.89 -17.75 -7.40
N GLY A 233 14.85 -16.82 -6.46
CA GLY A 233 14.81 -17.13 -5.03
C GLY A 233 16.16 -17.56 -4.46
N HIS A 234 17.27 -17.39 -5.19
CA HIS A 234 18.59 -17.78 -4.71
C HIS A 234 19.05 -16.88 -3.54
N PRO A 235 19.48 -17.43 -2.40
CA PRO A 235 20.01 -16.62 -1.30
C PRO A 235 21.30 -15.90 -1.69
N LEU A 236 21.33 -14.60 -1.45
CA LEU A 236 22.52 -13.74 -1.61
C LEU A 236 23.22 -13.48 -0.27
N GLY A 237 22.51 -13.71 0.84
CA GLY A 237 23.04 -13.62 2.20
C GLY A 237 21.97 -13.14 3.18
N TYR A 238 22.40 -12.90 4.42
CA TYR A 238 21.57 -12.30 5.47
C TYR A 238 22.37 -11.24 6.22
N SER A 239 21.66 -10.33 6.88
CA SER A 239 22.25 -9.32 7.78
C SER A 239 21.59 -9.40 9.14
N ILE A 240 22.43 -9.46 10.18
CA ILE A 240 21.99 -9.38 11.57
C ILE A 240 22.44 -8.06 12.19
N PRO A 241 21.60 -7.40 13.00
CA PRO A 241 22.02 -6.26 13.79
C PRO A 241 23.04 -6.72 14.83
N THR A 242 24.21 -6.06 14.86
CA THR A 242 25.22 -6.35 15.89
C THR A 242 24.73 -5.87 17.26
N ASP A 243 24.49 -6.79 18.18
CA ASP A 243 24.15 -6.45 19.56
C ASP A 243 25.41 -6.37 20.43
N PRO A 244 25.74 -5.20 21.02
CA PRO A 244 26.85 -5.12 21.97
C PRO A 244 26.67 -6.02 23.20
N ASP A 245 25.43 -6.40 23.54
CA ASP A 245 25.12 -7.22 24.72
C ASP A 245 24.74 -8.67 24.37
N ASN A 246 24.84 -9.06 23.10
CA ASN A 246 24.54 -10.41 22.60
C ASN A 246 23.14 -10.96 22.98
N ASN A 247 22.16 -10.07 23.19
CA ASN A 247 20.78 -10.43 23.48
C ASN A 247 19.96 -10.65 22.20
N GLY A 248 20.37 -10.14 21.05
CA GLY A 248 19.67 -10.29 19.78
C GLY A 248 18.47 -9.35 19.64
N TYR A 249 18.20 -8.90 18.41
CA TYR A 249 17.08 -8.03 18.07
C TYR A 249 16.00 -8.78 17.30
N TYR A 250 14.81 -8.21 17.19
CA TYR A 250 13.76 -8.57 16.25
C TYR A 250 13.86 -7.68 15.01
N CYS A 251 13.86 -8.28 13.82
CA CYS A 251 13.99 -7.60 12.53
C CYS A 251 12.63 -7.50 11.84
N GLN A 252 11.72 -6.71 12.44
CA GLN A 252 10.34 -6.63 11.98
C GLN A 252 10.06 -5.50 10.98
N GLY A 253 10.94 -4.50 10.87
CA GLY A 253 10.66 -3.33 10.03
C GLY A 253 10.65 -3.69 8.54
N THR A 254 9.93 -2.91 7.73
CA THR A 254 10.12 -2.98 6.28
C THR A 254 11.46 -2.29 5.93
N PRO A 255 12.33 -2.92 5.12
CA PRO A 255 13.53 -2.27 4.59
C PRO A 255 13.17 -1.10 3.67
N ALA A 256 13.98 -0.03 3.71
CA ALA A 256 14.03 0.94 2.61
C ALA A 256 15.24 0.61 1.72
N LEU A 257 15.00 0.42 0.42
CA LEU A 257 16.05 0.14 -0.56
C LEU A 257 16.24 1.33 -1.48
N ALA A 258 17.44 1.91 -1.48
CA ALA A 258 17.76 3.05 -2.34
C ALA A 258 19.26 3.19 -2.59
N GLY A 259 19.64 3.65 -3.78
CA GLY A 259 21.03 3.99 -4.10
C GLY A 259 22.03 2.84 -3.87
N GLY A 260 21.60 1.60 -4.16
CA GLY A 260 22.40 0.39 -3.97
C GLY A 260 22.59 -0.02 -2.51
N LYS A 261 21.73 0.43 -1.60
CA LYS A 261 21.81 0.15 -0.15
C LYS A 261 20.47 -0.31 0.39
N ALA A 262 20.54 -1.04 1.49
CA ALA A 262 19.39 -1.40 2.32
C ALA A 262 19.53 -0.71 3.68
N TYR A 263 18.46 -0.02 4.09
CA TYR A 263 18.34 0.64 5.39
C TYR A 263 17.34 -0.14 6.24
N LEU A 264 17.81 -0.58 7.40
CA LEU A 264 17.17 -1.63 8.18
C LEU A 264 16.93 -1.15 9.61
N THR A 265 15.83 -1.60 10.21
CA THR A 265 15.48 -1.33 11.60
C THR A 265 15.31 -2.62 12.39
N ALA A 266 15.67 -2.59 13.67
CA ALA A 266 15.45 -3.70 14.58
C ALA A 266 15.24 -3.21 16.01
N TRP A 267 14.68 -4.05 16.86
CA TRP A 267 14.38 -3.67 18.25
C TRP A 267 14.53 -4.84 19.23
N THR A 268 14.63 -4.55 20.53
CA THR A 268 14.66 -5.58 21.58
C THR A 268 13.52 -5.43 22.58
N ARG A 269 13.02 -6.57 23.08
CA ARG A 269 11.98 -6.66 24.12
C ARG A 269 12.54 -6.93 25.53
N ASN A 270 13.81 -6.62 25.80
CA ASN A 270 14.37 -6.89 27.11
C ASN A 270 13.70 -6.02 28.18
N ALA A 271 13.61 -6.53 29.41
CA ALA A 271 13.01 -5.79 30.53
C ALA A 271 13.64 -4.39 30.67
N ALA A 272 12.84 -3.41 31.08
CA ALA A 272 13.34 -2.08 31.39
C ALA A 272 14.61 -2.18 32.28
N PRO A 273 15.66 -1.39 31.99
CA PRO A 273 15.70 -0.24 31.08
C PRO A 273 16.15 -0.56 29.62
N TYR A 274 16.09 -1.80 29.16
CA TYR A 274 16.84 -2.26 27.98
C TYR A 274 16.07 -2.33 26.66
N TYR A 275 14.98 -1.59 26.48
CA TYR A 275 14.37 -1.42 25.16
C TYR A 275 15.33 -0.65 24.26
N ARG A 276 15.83 -1.28 23.20
CA ARG A 276 16.80 -0.67 22.28
C ARG A 276 16.32 -0.77 20.85
N GLY A 277 16.37 0.35 20.15
CA GLY A 277 16.32 0.40 18.69
C GLY A 277 17.70 0.27 18.07
N HIS A 278 17.73 -0.16 16.83
CA HIS A 278 18.92 -0.25 16.01
C HIS A 278 18.53 0.08 14.57
N VAL A 279 19.23 1.05 13.98
CA VAL A 279 19.15 1.37 12.56
C VAL A 279 20.51 1.10 11.95
N TRP A 280 20.57 0.39 10.82
CA TRP A 280 21.83 0.18 10.14
C TRP A 280 21.67 0.15 8.63
N CYS A 281 22.80 0.31 7.95
CA CYS A 281 22.87 0.28 6.51
C CYS A 281 23.83 -0.80 6.05
N VAL A 282 23.40 -1.55 5.04
CA VAL A 282 24.25 -2.49 4.31
C VAL A 282 24.22 -2.14 2.83
N ASN A 283 25.25 -2.52 2.08
CA ASN A 283 25.18 -2.48 0.63
C ASN A 283 24.29 -3.60 0.09
N LEU A 284 23.59 -3.32 -1.01
CA LEU A 284 22.94 -4.36 -1.79
C LEU A 284 24.02 -5.14 -2.55
N PRO A 285 23.90 -6.48 -2.64
CA PRO A 285 24.80 -7.29 -3.44
C PRO A 285 24.67 -6.91 -4.92
N SER A 286 25.78 -6.99 -5.65
CA SER A 286 25.79 -6.75 -7.10
C SER A 286 24.96 -7.80 -7.84
N THR A 287 24.27 -7.40 -8.91
CA THR A 287 23.45 -8.29 -9.75
C THR A 287 24.33 -9.34 -10.45
N GLY A 288 24.51 -10.49 -9.81
CA GLY A 288 25.38 -11.58 -10.27
C GLY A 288 26.41 -12.05 -9.24
N GLY A 289 26.50 -11.41 -8.07
CA GLY A 289 27.38 -11.84 -6.99
C GLY A 289 26.98 -13.20 -6.42
N ASN A 290 27.98 -14.04 -6.12
CA ASN A 290 27.81 -15.17 -5.22
C ASN A 290 27.58 -14.67 -3.79
N GLN A 291 27.00 -15.51 -2.93
CA GLN A 291 26.81 -15.28 -1.50
C GLN A 291 28.11 -14.73 -0.86
N GLY A 292 28.18 -13.44 -0.50
CA GLY A 292 29.42 -12.89 0.09
C GLY A 292 29.72 -11.39 0.05
N GLU A 293 28.90 -10.52 -0.53
CA GLU A 293 29.20 -9.06 -0.57
C GLU A 293 28.38 -8.20 0.40
N LEU A 294 27.66 -8.77 1.37
CA LEU A 294 26.94 -7.96 2.37
C LEU A 294 27.92 -7.36 3.38
N THR A 295 28.09 -6.05 3.35
CA THR A 295 28.94 -5.26 4.25
C THR A 295 28.08 -4.23 4.97
N THR A 296 28.12 -4.25 6.30
CA THR A 296 27.58 -3.16 7.11
C THR A 296 28.42 -1.91 6.88
N LEU A 297 27.79 -0.87 6.34
CA LEU A 297 28.44 0.41 6.06
C LEU A 297 28.48 1.29 7.30
N TRP A 298 27.39 1.28 8.08
CA TRP A 298 27.28 1.95 9.38
C TRP A 298 26.12 1.36 10.16
N SER A 299 26.12 1.56 11.47
CA SER A 299 25.04 1.17 12.36
C SER A 299 24.93 2.12 13.55
N VAL A 300 23.70 2.34 14.03
CA VAL A 300 23.36 3.28 15.10
C VAL A 300 22.32 2.68 16.03
N TYR A 301 22.67 2.59 17.30
CA TYR A 301 21.80 2.13 18.39
C TYR A 301 21.85 3.09 19.60
N LYS A 302 22.61 4.20 19.48
CA LYS A 302 22.67 5.27 20.46
C LYS A 302 22.50 6.64 19.83
N ASP A 303 21.95 7.58 20.60
CA ASP A 303 21.87 8.98 20.24
C ASP A 303 23.19 9.73 20.48
N GLN A 304 23.21 11.01 20.11
CA GLN A 304 24.35 11.92 20.28
C GLN A 304 24.77 12.14 21.75
N ASN A 305 23.89 11.82 22.71
CA ASN A 305 24.16 11.91 24.15
C ASN A 305 24.55 10.55 24.74
N ASN A 306 24.83 9.54 23.89
CA ASN A 306 25.17 8.17 24.28
C ASN A 306 24.03 7.42 25.01
N ASN A 307 22.79 7.88 24.87
CA ASN A 307 21.61 7.13 25.31
C ASN A 307 21.22 6.11 24.25
N ASN A 308 20.62 4.98 24.66
CA ASN A 308 20.08 4.02 23.70
C ASN A 308 18.94 4.64 22.89
N LEU A 309 18.88 4.32 21.59
CA LEU A 309 17.67 4.61 20.81
C LEU A 309 16.48 3.86 21.40
N LYS A 310 15.31 4.49 21.41
CA LYS A 310 14.04 3.78 21.66
C LYS A 310 13.82 2.72 20.59
N SER A 311 13.05 1.68 20.89
CA SER A 311 12.78 0.56 19.98
C SER A 311 12.28 1.02 18.61
N THR A 312 13.13 0.90 17.59
CA THR A 312 12.81 1.17 16.19
C THR A 312 12.07 -0.02 15.60
N CYS A 313 10.84 -0.22 16.10
CA CYS A 313 9.91 -1.23 15.62
C CYS A 313 9.46 -0.94 14.18
N GLY A 314 9.23 0.35 13.88
CA GLY A 314 8.76 0.80 12.58
C GLY A 314 9.81 0.69 11.48
N SER A 315 9.35 0.80 10.24
CA SER A 315 10.16 0.70 9.03
C SER A 315 11.07 1.92 8.82
N ALA A 316 12.17 1.72 8.09
CA ALA A 316 12.96 2.82 7.56
C ALA A 316 12.32 3.41 6.32
N VAL A 317 12.55 4.70 6.08
CA VAL A 317 12.14 5.42 4.86
C VAL A 317 13.34 6.19 4.35
N TYR A 318 13.66 6.07 3.06
CA TYR A 318 14.69 6.87 2.40
C TYR A 318 14.05 7.86 1.43
N TYR A 319 14.33 9.15 1.64
CA TYR A 319 13.85 10.19 0.74
C TYR A 319 14.80 11.39 0.73
N SER A 320 15.12 11.89 -0.48
CA SER A 320 15.92 13.10 -0.68
C SER A 320 17.19 13.16 0.18
N ASP A 321 18.00 12.09 0.16
CA ASP A 321 19.24 11.95 0.93
C ASP A 321 19.08 12.02 2.45
N LYS A 322 17.91 11.61 2.95
CA LYS A 322 17.63 11.46 4.38
C LYS A 322 16.96 10.13 4.66
N LEU A 323 17.15 9.67 5.89
CA LEU A 323 16.39 8.56 6.45
C LEU A 323 15.42 9.05 7.49
N TYR A 324 14.24 8.43 7.55
CA TYR A 324 13.27 8.64 8.61
C TYR A 324 12.92 7.30 9.25
N VAL A 325 12.87 7.29 10.58
CA VAL A 325 12.50 6.10 11.36
C VAL A 325 11.63 6.51 12.54
N THR A 326 10.69 5.64 12.88
CA THR A 326 9.80 5.81 14.01
C THR A 326 10.14 4.82 15.12
N THR A 327 9.71 5.11 16.35
CA THR A 327 9.92 4.19 17.48
C THR A 327 8.64 3.86 18.23
N TYR A 328 8.55 2.60 18.67
CA TYR A 328 7.52 2.15 19.60
C TYR A 328 8.10 2.09 21.01
N ASN A 329 7.76 3.08 21.84
CA ASN A 329 8.16 3.08 23.24
C ASN A 329 7.09 2.39 24.10
N PHE A 330 7.44 1.26 24.73
CA PHE A 330 6.50 0.51 25.60
C PHE A 330 6.08 1.31 26.84
N ASP A 331 6.95 2.20 27.32
CA ASP A 331 6.77 2.94 28.58
C ASP A 331 6.53 4.46 28.36
N GLY A 332 6.07 4.87 27.18
CA GLY A 332 5.74 6.27 26.95
C GLY A 332 5.45 6.64 25.51
N VAL A 333 5.87 7.85 25.14
CA VAL A 333 5.81 8.36 23.77
C VAL A 333 6.99 7.83 22.95
N GLY A 334 6.75 7.64 21.65
CA GLY A 334 7.76 7.30 20.66
C GLY A 334 8.46 8.55 20.14
N ASP A 335 9.32 8.33 19.15
CA ASP A 335 10.12 9.35 18.48
C ASP A 335 10.02 9.15 16.97
N LEU A 336 10.11 10.26 16.24
CA LEU A 336 10.43 10.35 14.82
C LEU A 336 11.84 10.92 14.70
N TYR A 337 12.74 10.17 14.07
CA TYR A 337 14.10 10.62 13.80
C TYR A 337 14.29 10.92 12.32
N SER A 338 15.12 11.91 12.01
CA SER A 338 15.82 12.00 10.74
C SER A 338 17.29 11.65 10.92
N LEU A 339 17.82 10.80 10.04
CA LEU A 339 19.22 10.37 10.05
C LEU A 339 19.88 10.66 8.71
N ASN A 340 21.19 10.84 8.73
CA ASN A 340 22.02 10.91 7.56
C ASN A 340 22.25 9.49 6.97
N PRO A 341 21.86 9.22 5.72
CA PRO A 341 21.98 7.88 5.11
C PRO A 341 23.41 7.41 4.87
N VAL A 342 24.40 8.31 4.95
CA VAL A 342 25.82 7.99 4.69
C VAL A 342 26.52 7.44 5.92
N ASN A 343 26.13 7.88 7.12
CA ASN A 343 26.83 7.51 8.36
C ASN A 343 25.90 7.23 9.56
N GLY A 344 24.59 7.36 9.40
CA GLY A 344 23.60 7.14 10.45
C GLY A 344 23.47 8.27 11.47
N ASN A 345 24.21 9.37 11.35
CA ASN A 345 24.12 10.47 12.32
C ASN A 345 22.70 11.02 12.38
N ILE A 346 22.17 11.22 13.59
CA ILE A 346 20.87 11.83 13.80
C ILE A 346 20.95 13.30 13.44
N ASN A 347 20.12 13.73 12.48
CA ASN A 347 19.98 15.14 12.11
C ASN A 347 19.05 15.86 13.10
N TRP A 348 17.92 15.23 13.41
CA TRP A 348 16.93 15.75 14.37
C TRP A 348 16.03 14.64 14.92
N ARG A 349 15.34 14.96 16.02
CA ARG A 349 14.35 14.13 16.70
C ARG A 349 13.12 14.96 17.05
N SER A 350 11.94 14.38 16.89
CA SER A 350 10.68 14.90 17.43
C SER A 350 9.93 13.80 18.16
N GLU A 351 9.26 14.15 19.25
CA GLU A 351 8.42 13.21 19.99
C GLU A 351 7.09 13.01 19.27
N VAL A 352 6.64 11.77 19.19
CA VAL A 352 5.36 11.38 18.60
C VAL A 352 4.70 10.32 19.48
N GLN A 353 3.42 10.04 19.25
CA GLN A 353 2.82 8.87 19.88
C GLN A 353 3.59 7.59 19.49
N ARG A 354 3.70 6.63 20.41
CA ARG A 354 4.42 5.37 20.16
C ARG A 354 3.92 4.74 18.87
N THR A 355 4.84 4.32 17.99
CA THR A 355 4.41 3.86 16.67
C THR A 355 5.34 2.83 16.05
N ASP A 356 4.73 1.89 15.35
CA ASP A 356 5.32 0.91 14.42
C ASP A 356 5.01 1.32 12.95
N CYS A 357 4.40 2.49 12.76
CA CYS A 357 4.02 3.06 11.48
C CYS A 357 5.26 3.28 10.61
N THR A 358 5.14 2.94 9.34
CA THR A 358 6.07 3.44 8.33
C THR A 358 5.63 4.85 7.96
N PRO A 359 6.46 5.90 8.17
CA PRO A 359 6.07 7.25 7.79
C PRO A 359 5.98 7.38 6.26
N SER A 360 5.23 8.36 5.77
CA SER A 360 5.22 8.73 4.35
C SER A 360 5.92 10.07 4.17
N VAL A 361 6.72 10.21 3.11
CA VAL A 361 7.53 11.41 2.89
C VAL A 361 7.37 11.92 1.48
N GLU A 362 7.20 13.24 1.33
CA GLU A 362 7.10 13.88 0.02
C GLU A 362 7.79 15.25 0.00
N THR A 363 7.90 15.83 -1.21
CA THR A 363 8.33 17.22 -1.40
C THR A 363 7.17 18.08 -1.92
N VAL A 364 6.88 19.19 -1.24
CA VAL A 364 5.92 20.21 -1.69
C VAL A 364 6.63 21.54 -1.81
N ASN A 365 6.64 22.12 -3.02
CA ASN A 365 7.29 23.40 -3.32
C ASN A 365 8.75 23.47 -2.81
N GLY A 366 9.51 22.39 -2.98
CA GLY A 366 10.91 22.28 -2.56
C GLY A 366 11.15 22.03 -1.06
N ASN A 367 10.09 21.86 -0.25
CA ASN A 367 10.20 21.51 1.16
C ASN A 367 9.79 20.05 1.39
N VAL A 368 10.51 19.35 2.26
CA VAL A 368 10.24 17.95 2.61
C VAL A 368 9.26 17.88 3.79
N TYR A 369 8.22 17.06 3.66
CA TYR A 369 7.21 16.82 4.68
C TYR A 369 7.14 15.34 5.03
N VAL A 370 6.99 15.04 6.32
CA VAL A 370 6.93 13.69 6.88
C VAL A 370 5.60 13.52 7.61
N TYR A 371 4.81 12.53 7.18
CA TYR A 371 3.51 12.19 7.75
C TYR A 371 3.63 10.90 8.55
N VAL A 372 3.14 10.93 9.79
CA VAL A 372 3.27 9.79 10.71
C VAL A 372 2.02 9.62 11.55
N CYS A 373 1.53 8.39 11.63
CA CYS A 373 0.50 8.01 12.58
C CYS A 373 1.16 7.41 13.82
N GLY A 374 0.51 7.57 14.97
CA GLY A 374 0.94 6.87 16.17
C GLY A 374 -0.18 6.70 17.16
N GLY A 375 0.16 6.00 18.25
CA GLY A 375 -0.76 5.72 19.33
C GLY A 375 -1.26 4.30 19.29
N CYS A 376 -1.30 3.69 20.47
CA CYS A 376 -1.83 2.35 20.66
C CYS A 376 -3.04 2.44 21.57
N ARG A 377 -4.22 2.07 21.05
CA ARG A 377 -5.49 2.12 21.78
C ARG A 377 -5.34 1.35 23.09
N ASN A 378 -5.83 1.94 24.19
CA ASN A 378 -5.65 1.51 25.59
C ASN A 378 -4.28 1.79 26.23
N TYR A 379 -3.28 2.26 25.48
CA TYR A 379 -1.94 2.56 25.98
C TYR A 379 -1.51 4.02 25.78
N SER A 380 -2.02 4.69 24.73
CA SER A 380 -1.67 6.07 24.36
C SER A 380 -2.73 6.66 23.44
N ASN A 381 -2.70 7.99 23.26
CA ASN A 381 -3.64 8.69 22.38
C ASN A 381 -3.40 8.31 20.92
N LEU A 382 -4.49 8.09 20.18
CA LEU A 382 -4.46 7.87 18.73
C LEU A 382 -4.39 9.22 18.02
N GLN A 383 -3.31 9.46 17.29
CA GLN A 383 -3.02 10.77 16.69
C GLN A 383 -2.07 10.65 15.50
N SER A 384 -2.23 11.54 14.53
CA SER A 384 -1.36 11.67 13.36
C SER A 384 -0.76 13.07 13.29
N HIS A 385 0.44 13.15 12.73
CA HIS A 385 1.26 14.36 12.69
C HIS A 385 1.83 14.58 11.29
N CYS A 386 2.05 15.84 10.94
CA CYS A 386 2.86 16.25 9.82
C CYS A 386 3.99 17.16 10.30
N TYR A 387 5.21 16.81 9.91
CA TYR A 387 6.40 17.60 10.19
C TYR A 387 7.00 18.10 8.88
N LYS A 388 7.40 19.37 8.86
CA LYS A 388 8.29 19.89 7.84
C LYS A 388 9.73 19.68 8.29
N ASP A 389 10.55 19.09 7.43
CA ASP A 389 11.96 18.90 7.68
C ASP A 389 12.78 20.10 7.19
N ASN A 390 13.42 20.80 8.12
CA ASN A 390 14.23 22.00 7.88
C ASN A 390 15.74 21.71 7.79
N GLY A 391 16.15 20.46 7.52
CA GLY A 391 17.55 20.06 7.29
C GLY A 391 18.35 19.70 8.55
N GLY A 392 17.88 20.11 9.72
CA GLY A 392 18.48 19.79 11.03
C GLY A 392 17.50 19.98 12.20
N SER A 393 16.24 20.21 11.89
CA SER A 393 15.14 20.29 12.85
C SER A 393 13.85 19.92 12.12
N ALA A 394 12.84 19.52 12.90
CA ALA A 394 11.49 19.32 12.42
C ALA A 394 10.58 20.41 12.98
N GLU A 395 9.71 20.94 12.13
CA GLU A 395 8.66 21.88 12.48
C GLU A 395 7.31 21.15 12.41
N LEU A 396 6.58 21.09 13.52
CA LEU A 396 5.23 20.54 13.53
C LEU A 396 4.32 21.46 12.71
N VAL A 397 3.80 20.97 11.60
CA VAL A 397 2.88 21.71 10.73
C VAL A 397 1.45 21.57 11.24
N TRP A 398 1.05 20.33 11.52
CA TRP A 398 -0.25 20.01 12.10
C TRP A 398 -0.21 18.66 12.82
N GLN A 399 -1.18 18.47 13.71
CA GLN A 399 -1.50 17.20 14.33
C GLN A 399 -3.02 17.07 14.46
N THR A 400 -3.55 15.86 14.38
CA THR A 400 -4.99 15.62 14.56
C THR A 400 -5.40 15.79 16.03
N SER A 401 -6.68 16.02 16.31
CA SER A 401 -7.18 15.99 17.69
C SER A 401 -7.18 14.55 18.20
N THR A 402 -6.78 14.35 19.46
CA THR A 402 -6.86 13.03 20.10
C THR A 402 -8.30 12.54 20.25
N ALA A 403 -9.28 13.44 20.25
CA ALA A 403 -10.70 13.11 20.28
C ALA A 403 -11.20 12.47 18.97
N ASP A 404 -10.55 12.77 17.84
CA ASP A 404 -10.93 12.20 16.55
C ASP A 404 -10.46 10.75 16.41
N GLU A 405 -9.41 10.38 17.14
CA GLU A 405 -8.75 9.07 17.10
C GLU A 405 -8.26 8.68 15.69
N ILE A 406 -7.77 9.66 14.93
CA ILE A 406 -7.23 9.44 13.58
C ILE A 406 -5.77 9.02 13.69
N GLY A 407 -5.47 7.82 13.20
CA GLY A 407 -4.16 7.18 13.32
C GLY A 407 -4.19 5.97 14.25
N SER A 408 -3.16 5.14 14.12
CA SER A 408 -2.82 4.03 15.01
C SER A 408 -1.36 3.69 14.81
N TYR A 409 -0.76 3.01 15.78
CA TYR A 409 0.63 2.61 15.74
C TYR A 409 0.95 1.64 14.60
N THR A 410 -0.05 0.93 14.05
CA THR A 410 0.09 0.04 12.87
C THR A 410 -0.41 0.67 11.57
N CYS A 411 -0.84 1.94 11.58
CA CYS A 411 -1.44 2.59 10.42
C CYS A 411 -0.42 3.45 9.68
N SER A 412 0.04 3.01 8.51
CA SER A 412 0.87 3.86 7.64
C SER A 412 -0.01 4.79 6.80
N PRO A 413 0.26 6.11 6.73
CA PRO A 413 -0.54 7.02 5.92
C PRO A 413 -0.31 6.81 4.42
N ALA A 414 -1.22 7.32 3.59
CA ALA A 414 -1.01 7.48 2.15
C ALA A 414 -1.11 8.96 1.78
N VAL A 415 -0.19 9.49 0.98
CA VAL A 415 -0.08 10.92 0.72
C VAL A 415 -0.13 11.18 -0.78
N THR A 416 -1.12 11.94 -1.24
CA THR A 416 -1.27 12.25 -2.66
C THR A 416 -0.53 13.54 -3.00
N THR A 417 0.37 13.45 -3.99
CA THR A 417 1.21 14.59 -4.37
C THR A 417 0.45 15.64 -5.21
N SER A 418 -0.49 15.19 -6.05
CA SER A 418 -1.20 15.98 -7.06
C SER A 418 -2.27 16.92 -6.50
N ASP A 419 -3.03 16.47 -5.49
CA ASP A 419 -4.25 17.13 -5.02
C ASP A 419 -4.26 17.39 -3.51
N GLY A 420 -3.14 17.10 -2.83
CA GLY A 420 -2.88 17.57 -1.48
C GLY A 420 -3.73 16.88 -0.41
N LYS A 421 -3.88 15.55 -0.47
CA LYS A 421 -4.62 14.77 0.53
C LYS A 421 -3.72 13.79 1.27
N VAL A 422 -4.12 13.45 2.49
CA VAL A 422 -3.53 12.37 3.28
C VAL A 422 -4.65 11.42 3.72
N PHE A 423 -4.51 10.14 3.41
CA PHE A 423 -5.45 9.10 3.81
C PHE A 423 -4.94 8.36 5.04
N ILE A 424 -5.77 8.30 6.08
CA ILE A 424 -5.40 7.73 7.39
C ILE A 424 -6.56 6.93 7.97
N GLY A 425 -6.27 5.79 8.59
CA GLY A 425 -7.24 4.96 9.28
C GLY A 425 -7.53 5.35 10.73
N LYS A 426 -8.64 4.83 11.24
CA LYS A 426 -9.02 4.83 12.65
C LYS A 426 -9.13 3.41 13.16
N SER A 427 -8.29 3.07 14.14
CA SER A 427 -8.28 1.74 14.76
C SER A 427 -9.61 1.45 15.47
N ALA A 428 -10.13 0.23 15.27
CA ALA A 428 -11.33 -0.30 15.93
C ALA A 428 -11.04 -0.84 17.33
N SER A 429 -9.95 -1.60 17.47
CA SER A 429 -9.55 -2.33 18.66
C SER A 429 -8.13 -1.98 19.12
N GLY A 430 -7.83 -2.23 20.40
CA GLY A 430 -6.49 -2.07 20.99
C GLY A 430 -5.85 -3.41 21.36
N GLY A 431 -4.56 -3.38 21.71
CA GLY A 431 -3.80 -4.60 22.02
C GLY A 431 -3.33 -5.33 20.76
N LEU A 432 -3.15 -6.66 20.82
CA LEU A 432 -2.61 -7.49 19.73
C LEU A 432 -3.64 -7.88 18.65
N TYR A 433 -4.87 -7.36 18.74
CA TYR A 433 -5.91 -7.59 17.74
C TYR A 433 -6.15 -6.29 17.00
N PHE A 434 -5.78 -6.28 15.72
CA PHE A 434 -5.79 -5.09 14.91
C PHE A 434 -6.93 -5.16 13.91
N ASP A 435 -7.82 -4.20 14.00
CA ASP A 435 -8.80 -3.91 12.96
C ASP A 435 -9.06 -2.41 12.93
N TYR A 436 -9.73 -1.95 11.88
CA TYR A 436 -10.04 -0.56 11.62
C TYR A 436 -11.54 -0.36 11.46
N LYS A 437 -12.01 0.83 11.83
CA LYS A 437 -13.44 1.21 11.80
C LYS A 437 -13.64 2.56 11.12
N GLY A 438 -12.76 2.89 10.18
CA GLY A 438 -12.90 4.09 9.39
C GLY A 438 -11.63 4.58 8.74
N ILE A 439 -11.83 5.30 7.65
CA ILE A 439 -10.80 5.98 6.86
C ILE A 439 -11.14 7.46 6.78
N PHE A 440 -10.11 8.29 6.77
CA PHE A 440 -10.19 9.74 6.70
C PHE A 440 -9.35 10.24 5.54
N ALA A 441 -9.85 11.24 4.81
CA ALA A 441 -9.06 12.09 3.95
C ALA A 441 -8.84 13.43 4.65
N LEU A 442 -7.58 13.80 4.86
CA LEU A 442 -7.18 15.07 5.45
C LEU A 442 -6.56 15.97 4.39
N ASN A 443 -6.73 17.28 4.55
CA ASN A 443 -5.96 18.25 3.79
C ASN A 443 -4.50 18.19 4.23
N ARG A 444 -3.62 17.89 3.28
CA ARG A 444 -2.19 17.67 3.49
C ARG A 444 -1.46 18.85 4.12
N SER A 445 -1.90 20.08 3.84
CA SER A 445 -1.23 21.30 4.33
C SER A 445 -1.58 21.70 5.76
N ASN A 446 -2.74 21.28 6.28
CA ASN A 446 -3.24 21.76 7.58
C ASN A 446 -3.92 20.69 8.45
N GLY A 447 -4.04 19.45 7.97
CA GLY A 447 -4.63 18.33 8.71
C GLY A 447 -6.16 18.37 8.82
N ASN A 448 -6.84 19.36 8.22
CA ASN A 448 -8.30 19.45 8.31
C ASN A 448 -8.97 18.28 7.60
N LYS A 449 -9.96 17.66 8.25
CA LYS A 449 -10.76 16.60 7.66
C LYS A 449 -11.53 17.11 6.44
N ILE A 450 -11.33 16.45 5.30
CA ILE A 450 -12.05 16.66 4.05
C ILE A 450 -13.22 15.69 3.96
N TRP A 451 -12.95 14.41 4.23
CA TRP A 451 -13.90 13.32 4.07
C TRP A 451 -13.59 12.19 5.07
N SER A 452 -14.58 11.36 5.35
CA SER A 452 -14.40 10.14 6.12
C SER A 452 -15.46 9.10 5.79
N PHE A 453 -15.14 7.83 6.01
CA PHE A 453 -16.06 6.71 5.96
C PHE A 453 -15.87 5.84 7.21
N ASN A 454 -16.93 5.16 7.67
CA ASN A 454 -16.94 4.42 8.94
C ASN A 454 -16.43 2.98 8.83
N HIS A 455 -15.87 2.60 7.68
CA HIS A 455 -15.22 1.30 7.44
C HIS A 455 -13.88 1.52 6.72
N GLY A 456 -13.07 0.47 6.63
CA GLY A 456 -11.70 0.55 6.12
C GLY A 456 -10.74 1.20 7.11
N GLY A 457 -9.52 1.54 6.65
CA GLY A 457 -8.55 2.35 7.36
C GLY A 457 -7.16 1.72 7.51
N ALA A 458 -7.02 0.41 7.37
CA ALA A 458 -5.71 -0.21 7.41
C ALA A 458 -4.85 0.30 6.25
N ALA A 459 -3.70 0.89 6.60
CA ALA A 459 -2.62 1.34 5.72
C ALA A 459 -3.09 1.59 4.26
N PRO A 460 -3.82 2.69 3.99
CA PRO A 460 -4.47 2.90 2.71
C PRO A 460 -3.46 2.95 1.56
N ALA A 461 -3.89 2.52 0.37
CA ALA A 461 -3.12 2.62 -0.86
C ALA A 461 -3.93 3.37 -1.91
N ALA A 462 -3.34 4.35 -2.57
CA ALA A 462 -4.03 5.18 -3.55
C ALA A 462 -3.43 4.96 -4.95
N TYR A 463 -4.27 4.66 -5.93
CA TYR A 463 -3.83 4.46 -7.31
C TYR A 463 -4.89 4.94 -8.30
N ASN A 464 -4.49 5.82 -9.23
CA ASN A 464 -5.32 6.28 -10.34
C ASN A 464 -6.73 6.75 -9.93
N GLY A 465 -6.80 7.60 -8.90
CA GLY A 465 -8.07 8.15 -8.40
C GLY A 465 -8.88 7.21 -7.49
N THR A 466 -8.42 5.99 -7.26
CA THR A 466 -9.04 5.01 -6.34
C THR A 466 -8.20 4.83 -5.08
N ILE A 467 -8.85 4.78 -3.93
CA ILE A 467 -8.25 4.49 -2.63
C ILE A 467 -8.69 3.10 -2.20
N PHE A 468 -7.72 2.22 -1.96
CA PHE A 468 -7.91 0.87 -1.45
C PHE A 468 -7.51 0.80 0.03
N THR A 469 -8.27 0.08 0.83
CA THR A 469 -7.96 -0.11 2.25
C THR A 469 -8.62 -1.37 2.80
N ILE A 470 -8.17 -1.86 3.96
CA ILE A 470 -8.67 -3.08 4.59
C ILE A 470 -9.35 -2.74 5.92
N ALA A 471 -10.44 -3.44 6.22
CA ALA A 471 -11.04 -3.55 7.55
C ALA A 471 -12.01 -4.74 7.58
N GLU A 472 -12.32 -5.28 8.75
CA GLU A 472 -13.40 -6.26 8.94
C GLU A 472 -13.27 -7.52 8.05
N GLY A 473 -12.02 -7.90 7.74
CA GLY A 473 -11.72 -9.02 6.86
C GLY A 473 -11.98 -8.76 5.37
N ARG A 474 -12.21 -7.50 4.97
CA ARG A 474 -12.59 -7.06 3.62
C ARG A 474 -11.65 -6.03 3.05
N VAL A 475 -11.68 -5.90 1.73
CA VAL A 475 -11.04 -4.81 0.98
C VAL A 475 -12.12 -3.85 0.49
N TYR A 476 -11.87 -2.56 0.67
CA TYR A 476 -12.72 -1.47 0.25
C TYR A 476 -12.01 -0.65 -0.82
N ALA A 477 -12.74 -0.26 -1.88
CA ALA A 477 -12.26 0.67 -2.88
C ALA A 477 -13.16 1.90 -2.95
N PHE A 478 -12.56 3.08 -2.81
CA PHE A 478 -13.24 4.36 -2.89
C PHE A 478 -12.72 5.19 -4.05
N GLY A 479 -13.59 5.88 -4.78
CA GLY A 479 -13.17 6.77 -5.85
C GLY A 479 -14.36 7.46 -6.49
N THR A 480 -14.21 7.91 -7.73
CA THR A 480 -15.32 8.43 -8.52
C THR A 480 -16.14 7.25 -9.02
N SER A 481 -17.38 7.13 -8.53
CA SER A 481 -18.28 6.11 -9.07
C SER A 481 -18.53 6.38 -10.57
N PRO A 482 -18.31 5.41 -11.48
CA PRO A 482 -18.67 5.55 -12.89
C PRO A 482 -20.17 5.74 -13.12
N ASN A 483 -20.99 5.36 -12.14
CA ASN A 483 -22.44 5.49 -12.15
C ASN A 483 -22.92 5.81 -10.73
N SER A 484 -23.56 6.94 -10.50
CA SER A 484 -24.40 7.19 -9.32
C SER A 484 -25.65 6.30 -9.33
N LYS A 485 -25.47 4.98 -9.45
CA LYS A 485 -26.50 3.95 -9.33
C LYS A 485 -26.15 3.11 -8.12
N TYR A 486 -26.85 3.41 -7.03
CA TYR A 486 -26.85 2.57 -5.83
C TYR A 486 -27.83 1.42 -6.08
N ASP A 487 -27.31 0.20 -6.23
CA ASP A 487 -28.11 -1.01 -6.05
C ASP A 487 -27.94 -1.44 -4.60
N ILE A 488 -28.95 -1.13 -3.77
CA ILE A 488 -29.01 -1.60 -2.38
C ILE A 488 -29.62 -3.00 -2.39
N THR A 489 -28.93 -3.99 -1.82
CA THR A 489 -29.44 -5.37 -1.76
C THR A 489 -29.90 -5.72 -0.35
N ASP A 490 -30.77 -6.73 -0.23
CA ASP A 490 -31.37 -7.18 1.04
C ASP A 490 -30.32 -7.60 2.09
N ASN A 491 -29.10 -7.95 1.64
CA ASN A 491 -27.97 -8.34 2.49
C ASN A 491 -27.30 -7.16 3.21
N ASP A 492 -27.63 -5.91 2.84
CA ASP A 492 -27.06 -4.69 3.43
C ASP A 492 -27.82 -4.22 4.68
N PHE A 493 -28.84 -4.97 5.12
CA PHE A 493 -29.69 -4.63 6.27
C PHE A 493 -29.67 -5.71 7.36
N SER A 494 -29.40 -5.30 8.59
CA SER A 494 -29.67 -6.10 9.80
C SER A 494 -31.11 -5.87 10.28
N VAL A 495 -31.84 -6.95 10.55
CA VAL A 495 -33.23 -6.89 11.05
C VAL A 495 -33.26 -6.17 12.41
N GLY A 496 -33.99 -5.05 12.48
CA GLY A 496 -34.31 -4.36 13.74
C GLY A 496 -33.70 -2.97 13.95
N GLU A 497 -32.92 -2.43 13.00
CA GLU A 497 -32.41 -1.06 13.08
C GLU A 497 -33.14 -0.09 12.13
N LYS A 498 -33.45 1.11 12.62
CA LYS A 498 -33.92 2.22 11.77
C LYS A 498 -32.73 2.78 10.99
N THR A 499 -32.60 2.40 9.73
CA THR A 499 -31.55 2.94 8.85
C THR A 499 -32.08 4.16 8.08
N TYR A 500 -31.41 5.30 8.23
CA TYR A 500 -31.67 6.50 7.44
C TYR A 500 -30.76 6.50 6.21
N VAL A 501 -31.34 6.39 5.01
CA VAL A 501 -30.59 6.53 3.76
C VAL A 501 -30.63 7.99 3.32
N THR A 502 -29.48 8.65 3.32
CA THR A 502 -29.36 10.01 2.75
C THR A 502 -28.76 9.87 1.36
N ILE A 503 -29.53 10.23 0.32
CA ILE A 503 -29.06 10.27 -1.06
C ILE A 503 -28.74 11.73 -1.38
N GLU A 504 -27.45 12.09 -1.40
CA GLU A 504 -27.00 13.40 -1.86
C GLU A 504 -26.47 13.28 -3.28
N GLY A 505 -27.26 13.73 -4.26
CA GLY A 505 -26.84 13.84 -5.66
C GLY A 505 -26.60 15.30 -6.05
N THR A 506 -25.48 15.58 -6.71
CA THR A 506 -25.26 16.85 -7.42
C THR A 506 -25.12 16.56 -8.91
N GLY A 507 -26.24 16.56 -9.63
CA GLY A 507 -26.29 16.41 -11.09
C GLY A 507 -27.07 15.21 -11.59
N ASP A 508 -27.61 15.38 -12.79
CA ASP A 508 -28.70 14.67 -13.46
C ASP A 508 -28.73 13.14 -13.29
N GLU A 509 -29.88 12.67 -12.77
CA GLU A 509 -30.32 11.27 -12.60
C GLU A 509 -29.69 10.44 -11.45
N ALA A 510 -30.48 10.24 -10.40
CA ALA A 510 -30.32 9.13 -9.45
C ALA A 510 -31.47 8.14 -9.67
N ASN A 511 -31.16 6.91 -10.08
CA ASN A 511 -32.14 5.83 -10.17
C ASN A 511 -31.95 4.91 -8.95
N VAL A 512 -32.97 4.82 -8.10
CA VAL A 512 -32.98 3.90 -6.95
C VAL A 512 -33.87 2.71 -7.32
N ARG A 513 -33.30 1.50 -7.39
CA ARG A 513 -34.07 0.26 -7.53
C ARG A 513 -34.12 -0.45 -6.17
N LEU A 514 -35.33 -0.68 -5.68
CA LEU A 514 -35.59 -1.53 -4.53
C LEU A 514 -36.18 -2.84 -5.06
N SER A 515 -35.47 -3.96 -4.91
CA SER A 515 -35.99 -5.29 -5.27
C SER A 515 -36.16 -6.14 -4.01
N GLY A 516 -37.41 -6.46 -3.66
CA GLY A 516 -37.72 -7.43 -2.62
C GLY A 516 -37.65 -8.87 -3.16
N SER A 517 -37.22 -9.81 -2.31
CA SER A 517 -37.30 -11.24 -2.62
C SER A 517 -38.76 -11.71 -2.66
N SER A 518 -39.05 -12.67 -3.54
CA SER A 518 -40.40 -13.17 -3.81
C SER A 518 -41.05 -13.77 -2.55
N GLY A 519 -41.93 -13.01 -1.90
CA GLY A 519 -42.69 -13.45 -0.73
C GLY A 519 -43.55 -12.38 -0.05
N SER A 520 -43.23 -11.10 -0.21
CA SER A 520 -43.98 -9.99 0.40
C SER A 520 -45.08 -9.46 -0.54
N GLN A 521 -46.35 -9.72 -0.20
CA GLN A 521 -47.49 -9.09 -0.87
C GLN A 521 -47.61 -7.62 -0.41
N LEU A 522 -47.57 -6.69 -1.37
CA LEU A 522 -47.96 -5.29 -1.17
C LEU A 522 -49.49 -5.22 -1.11
N ASP A 523 -50.05 -5.02 0.08
CA ASP A 523 -51.49 -4.83 0.25
C ASP A 523 -51.92 -3.43 -0.22
N GLN A 524 -52.96 -3.39 -1.07
CA GLN A 524 -53.52 -2.17 -1.63
C GLN A 524 -54.72 -1.72 -0.78
N SER A 525 -54.55 -0.68 0.04
CA SER A 525 -55.70 0.08 0.55
C SER A 525 -55.48 1.59 0.52
N GLN A 526 -56.50 2.27 0.01
CA GLN A 526 -56.54 3.71 -0.27
C GLN A 526 -56.65 4.54 1.02
N THR A 527 -55.94 5.68 1.15
CA THR A 527 -56.47 7.04 0.85
C THR A 527 -55.57 8.20 1.30
N THR A 528 -55.54 9.22 0.43
CA THR A 528 -55.39 10.68 0.66
C THR A 528 -54.11 11.24 1.28
N SER A 529 -53.07 11.40 0.46
CA SER A 529 -52.62 12.73 -0.02
C SER A 529 -51.43 12.57 -0.97
N GLY A 530 -51.61 12.96 -2.23
CA GLY A 530 -50.54 13.23 -3.19
C GLY A 530 -49.60 12.10 -3.64
N GLY A 531 -49.98 10.82 -3.53
CA GLY A 531 -49.13 9.70 -3.99
C GLY A 531 -49.25 9.43 -5.49
N TYR A 532 -48.12 9.41 -6.20
CA TYR A 532 -48.02 8.83 -7.55
C TYR A 532 -47.91 7.29 -7.44
N THR A 533 -48.64 6.57 -8.28
CA THR A 533 -48.62 5.10 -8.36
C THR A 533 -47.66 4.65 -9.47
N TYR A 534 -46.68 3.81 -9.16
CA TYR A 534 -45.72 3.26 -10.13
C TYR A 534 -46.29 2.03 -10.85
N GLN A 535 -46.00 1.89 -12.15
CA GLN A 535 -46.17 0.65 -12.91
C GLN A 535 -44.79 0.13 -13.37
N PRO A 536 -44.54 -1.19 -13.37
CA PRO A 536 -43.25 -1.74 -13.79
C PRO A 536 -42.91 -1.36 -15.24
N GLY A 537 -41.89 -0.52 -15.43
CA GLY A 537 -41.33 -0.21 -16.76
C GLY A 537 -41.38 1.26 -17.19
N GLU A 538 -41.88 2.19 -16.37
CA GLU A 538 -41.78 3.63 -16.69
C GLU A 538 -40.45 4.25 -16.25
N VAL A 539 -39.91 5.13 -17.11
CA VAL A 539 -38.77 6.02 -16.82
C VAL A 539 -39.32 7.39 -16.45
N LEU A 540 -39.00 7.90 -15.27
CA LEU A 540 -39.36 9.25 -14.84
C LEU A 540 -38.28 10.24 -15.31
N ASP A 541 -38.64 11.14 -16.22
CA ASP A 541 -37.87 12.34 -16.53
C ASP A 541 -38.37 13.47 -15.62
N GLN A 542 -37.57 13.91 -14.65
CA GLN A 542 -37.88 15.09 -13.84
C GLN A 542 -36.64 15.90 -13.48
N SER A 543 -36.45 16.96 -14.25
CA SER A 543 -35.68 18.13 -13.85
C SER A 543 -36.25 18.76 -12.57
N GLN A 544 -35.38 18.92 -11.55
CA GLN A 544 -35.54 19.74 -10.34
C GLN A 544 -36.53 19.26 -9.26
N THR A 545 -36.06 18.50 -8.25
CA THR A 545 -36.38 18.69 -6.81
C THR A 545 -35.67 17.66 -5.90
N ASN A 546 -35.29 18.07 -4.68
CA ASN A 546 -34.68 17.22 -3.65
C ASN A 546 -35.76 16.56 -2.76
N TYR A 547 -35.68 15.25 -2.51
CA TYR A 547 -36.54 14.50 -1.58
C TYR A 547 -35.71 13.73 -0.55
N ILE A 548 -36.19 13.65 0.70
CA ILE A 548 -35.70 12.73 1.75
C ILE A 548 -36.82 11.73 2.05
N GLY A 549 -36.53 10.43 2.01
CA GLY A 549 -37.45 9.36 2.37
C GLY A 549 -36.98 8.60 3.61
N ALA A 550 -37.93 8.13 4.42
CA ALA A 550 -37.68 7.19 5.51
C ALA A 550 -38.50 5.91 5.28
N LEU A 551 -37.90 4.74 5.49
CA LEU A 551 -38.58 3.45 5.44
C LEU A 551 -38.85 3.00 6.90
N ASN A 552 -40.09 2.64 7.22
CA ASN A 552 -40.44 2.01 8.49
C ASN A 552 -40.66 0.51 8.26
N THR A 553 -39.97 -0.34 9.01
CA THR A 553 -39.94 -1.81 8.80
C THR A 553 -40.80 -2.59 9.78
N ASP A 554 -41.80 -1.97 10.41
CA ASP A 554 -42.87 -2.73 11.07
C ASP A 554 -43.85 -3.24 9.99
N ASP A 555 -44.62 -4.30 10.28
CA ASP A 555 -45.49 -5.09 9.37
C ASP A 555 -46.50 -4.31 8.47
N ASN A 556 -46.47 -2.98 8.49
CA ASN A 556 -47.06 -2.09 7.50
C ASN A 556 -46.02 -1.06 7.01
N ALA A 557 -45.27 -1.40 5.96
CA ALA A 557 -44.32 -0.46 5.35
C ALA A 557 -45.08 0.74 4.73
N GLN A 558 -45.00 1.91 5.38
CA GLN A 558 -45.48 3.18 4.82
C GLN A 558 -44.28 4.04 4.43
N ILE A 559 -44.24 4.46 3.16
CA ILE A 559 -43.28 5.45 2.66
C ILE A 559 -43.94 6.82 2.78
N CYS A 560 -43.38 7.70 3.60
CA CYS A 560 -43.83 9.10 3.72
C CYS A 560 -42.80 10.02 3.06
N TRP A 561 -43.24 10.81 2.08
CA TRP A 561 -42.42 11.86 1.46
C TRP A 561 -42.75 13.22 2.09
N LYS A 562 -41.72 13.98 2.50
CA LYS A 562 -41.89 15.36 2.97
C LYS A 562 -41.30 16.34 1.96
N ASN A 563 -42.15 17.14 1.33
CA ASN A 563 -41.73 18.24 0.46
C ASN A 563 -41.13 19.37 1.32
N THR A 564 -39.87 19.74 1.10
CA THR A 564 -39.17 20.83 1.81
C THR A 564 -38.98 22.06 0.92
N GLY A 565 -40.07 22.55 0.32
CA GLY A 565 -40.02 23.78 -0.47
C GLY A 565 -39.67 25.02 0.36
N ASN A 566 -38.42 25.49 0.31
CA ASN A 566 -37.99 26.83 -0.18
C ASN A 566 -36.55 27.17 0.28
N PRO A 567 -35.66 27.62 -0.63
CA PRO A 567 -34.46 28.35 -0.25
C PRO A 567 -34.81 29.84 -0.10
N LYS A 568 -34.61 30.42 1.09
CA LYS A 568 -34.50 31.88 1.21
C LYS A 568 -33.03 32.23 1.30
N PHE A 569 -32.52 32.83 0.22
CA PHE A 569 -31.27 33.57 0.21
C PHE A 569 -31.33 34.74 1.19
N LYS A 570 -30.33 34.83 2.07
CA LYS A 570 -29.69 36.09 2.48
C LYS A 570 -28.23 35.82 2.80
#